data_AF-A0AAU5DGP8-F1
#
_entry.id   AF-A0AAU5DGP8-F1
#
_cell.length_a   1.000
_cell.length_b   1.000
_cell.length_c   1.000
_cell.angle_alpha   90.00
_cell.angle_beta   90.00
_cell.angle_gamma   90.00
#
_symmetry.space_group_name_H-M   'P 1'
#
loop_
_entity.id
_entity.type
_entity.pdbx_description
1 polymer ?
#
loop_
_entity_poly.entity_id
_entity_poly.type
_entity_poly.pdbx_seq_one_letter_code
_entity_poly.pdbx_strand_id
1 'polypeptide(L)'
;MAVSAASEAKLREAMARLLAGEPLHTDGALTKENLAREAKVSHATVHRAEDILAEWDAKVARPVLRTPGEVARDETIAELRRQLRETKGQVTEVHGKLDALATVAANLYHENIALKKKLGSSRRLASIPVQK
;
A
#
# COMPACT_ATOMS: atom_id res chain seq x y z
N MET A 1 11.01 -28.75 35.16
CA MET A 1 9.67 -29.37 35.01
C MET A 1 9.43 -29.58 33.53
N ALA A 2 9.15 -30.81 33.11
CA ALA A 2 8.91 -31.14 31.71
C ALA A 2 7.60 -30.50 31.20
N VAL A 3 7.59 -30.10 29.93
CA VAL A 3 6.39 -29.61 29.23
C VAL A 3 5.49 -30.80 28.91
N SER A 4 4.17 -30.59 28.87
CA SER A 4 3.25 -31.67 28.49
C SER A 4 3.41 -32.03 27.01
N ALA A 5 3.28 -33.31 26.67
CA ALA A 5 3.41 -33.79 25.30
C ALA A 5 2.47 -33.07 24.31
N ALA A 6 1.30 -32.63 24.78
CA ALA A 6 0.35 -31.85 23.97
C ALA A 6 0.86 -30.44 23.64
N SER A 7 1.53 -29.77 24.59
CA SER A 7 2.14 -28.47 24.33
C SER A 7 3.38 -28.59 23.45
N GLU A 8 4.15 -29.68 23.60
CA GLU A 8 5.30 -29.99 22.76
C GLU A 8 4.90 -30.23 21.29
N ALA A 9 3.83 -31.00 21.06
CA ALA A 9 3.29 -31.24 19.72
C ALA A 9 2.83 -29.94 19.04
N LYS A 10 2.09 -29.08 19.76
CA LYS A 10 1.66 -27.76 19.26
C LYS A 10 2.83 -26.87 18.90
N LEU A 11 3.91 -26.90 19.69
CA LEU A 11 5.12 -26.14 19.41
C LEU A 11 5.86 -26.65 18.16
N ARG A 12 5.97 -27.98 17.97
CA ARG A 12 6.56 -28.53 16.73
C ARG A 12 5.73 -28.20 15.49
N GLU A 13 4.41 -28.30 15.57
CA GLU A 13 3.52 -27.95 14.46
C GLU A 13 3.62 -26.46 14.11
N ALA A 14 3.60 -25.58 15.12
CA ALA A 14 3.80 -24.15 14.92
C ALA A 14 5.18 -23.83 14.33
N MET A 15 6.24 -24.50 14.80
CA MET A 15 7.58 -24.36 14.23
C MET A 15 7.62 -24.76 12.76
N ALA A 16 7.02 -25.89 12.39
CA ALA A 16 6.98 -26.34 11.00
C ALA A 16 6.24 -25.34 10.10
N ARG A 17 5.11 -24.79 10.55
CA ARG A 17 4.34 -23.79 9.81
C ARG A 17 5.09 -22.47 9.64
N LEU A 18 5.74 -21.98 10.70
CA LEU A 18 6.56 -20.77 10.64
C LEU A 18 7.74 -20.93 9.69
N LEU A 19 8.44 -22.07 9.73
CA LEU A 19 9.55 -22.36 8.82
C LEU A 19 9.10 -22.56 7.36
N ALA A 20 7.87 -23.01 7.14
CA ALA A 20 7.26 -23.09 5.81
C ALA A 20 6.75 -21.74 5.28
N GLY A 21 6.72 -20.69 6.12
CA GLY A 21 6.24 -19.36 5.74
C GLY A 21 4.70 -19.23 5.70
N GLU A 22 3.98 -20.13 6.38
CA GLU A 22 2.51 -20.17 6.45
C GLU A 22 2.01 -19.83 7.89
N PRO A 23 2.22 -18.59 8.39
CA PRO A 23 1.76 -18.19 9.72
C PRO A 23 0.22 -18.02 9.76
N LEU A 24 -0.44 -18.48 10.83
CA LEU A 24 -1.89 -18.29 11.02
C LEU A 24 -2.23 -17.18 12.02
N HIS A 25 -1.34 -16.88 12.96
CA HIS A 25 -1.63 -15.99 14.09
C HIS A 25 -0.58 -14.88 14.27
N THR A 26 0.40 -14.79 13.37
CA THR A 26 1.55 -13.88 13.45
C THR A 26 1.89 -13.27 12.09
N ASP A 27 2.81 -12.32 12.09
CA ASP A 27 3.39 -11.68 10.89
C ASP A 27 4.42 -12.57 10.15
N GLY A 28 4.67 -13.79 10.64
CA GLY A 28 5.59 -14.75 10.02
C GLY A 28 7.05 -14.55 10.39
N ALA A 29 7.38 -13.58 11.25
CA ALA A 29 8.77 -13.42 11.69
C ALA A 29 9.20 -14.61 12.57
N LEU A 30 10.39 -15.16 12.31
CA LEU A 30 10.97 -16.30 13.03
C LEU A 30 11.52 -15.88 14.40
N THR A 31 10.63 -15.42 15.28
CA THR A 31 10.94 -15.04 16.67
C THR A 31 10.36 -16.05 17.66
N LYS A 32 10.99 -16.17 18.85
CA LYS A 32 10.51 -17.04 19.94
C LYS A 32 9.12 -16.61 20.45
N GLU A 33 8.82 -15.31 20.39
CA GLU A 33 7.51 -14.76 20.74
C GLU A 33 6.43 -15.20 19.75
N ASN A 34 6.72 -15.15 18.45
CA ASN A 34 5.80 -15.60 17.42
C ASN A 34 5.58 -17.11 17.49
N LEU A 35 6.61 -17.91 17.81
CA LEU A 35 6.44 -19.34 18.06
C LEU A 35 5.45 -19.62 19.19
N ALA A 36 5.52 -18.86 20.30
CA ALA A 36 4.58 -19.01 21.41
C ALA A 36 3.13 -18.65 21.00
N ARG A 37 2.96 -17.54 20.28
CA ARG A 37 1.67 -17.07 19.78
C ARG A 37 1.05 -18.03 18.77
N GLU A 38 1.85 -18.57 17.87
CA GLU A 38 1.44 -19.51 16.82
C GLU A 38 1.06 -20.89 17.39
N ALA A 39 1.74 -21.33 18.44
CA ALA A 39 1.42 -22.56 19.19
C ALA A 39 0.31 -22.37 20.25
N LYS A 40 -0.16 -21.14 20.47
CA LYS A 40 -1.12 -20.77 21.53
C LYS A 40 -0.70 -21.23 22.93
N VAL A 41 0.59 -21.11 23.23
CA VAL A 41 1.15 -21.42 24.56
C VAL A 41 1.78 -20.19 25.18
N SER A 42 1.94 -20.19 26.50
CA SER A 42 2.63 -19.10 27.18
C SER A 42 4.13 -19.13 26.88
N HIS A 43 4.77 -17.97 26.93
CA HIS A 43 6.21 -17.83 26.75
C HIS A 43 7.02 -18.70 27.74
N ALA A 44 6.52 -18.85 28.96
CA ALA A 44 7.12 -19.73 29.97
C ALA A 44 7.16 -21.20 29.54
N THR A 45 6.14 -21.68 28.81
CA THR A 45 6.09 -23.04 28.29
C THR A 45 7.11 -23.25 27.17
N VAL A 46 7.33 -22.24 26.32
CA VAL A 46 8.37 -22.27 25.28
C VAL A 46 9.76 -22.35 25.91
N HIS A 47 10.04 -21.51 26.90
CA HIS A 47 11.33 -21.55 27.60
C HIS A 47 11.61 -22.84 28.36
N ARG A 48 10.56 -23.57 28.79
CA ARG A 48 10.71 -24.90 29.40
C ARG A 48 10.89 -26.02 28.38
N ALA A 49 10.54 -25.79 27.11
CA ALA A 49 10.72 -26.74 26.02
C ALA A 49 12.13 -26.60 25.42
N GLU A 50 13.15 -26.86 26.22
CA GLU A 50 14.56 -26.66 25.87
C GLU A 50 14.97 -27.42 24.61
N ASP A 51 14.47 -28.65 24.42
CA ASP A 51 14.75 -29.46 23.21
C ASP A 51 14.19 -28.81 21.94
N ILE A 52 12.96 -28.29 21.99
CA ILE A 52 12.35 -27.60 20.84
C ILE A 52 13.06 -26.27 20.60
N LEU A 53 13.45 -25.56 21.65
CA LEU A 53 14.21 -24.33 21.51
C LEU A 53 15.60 -24.57 20.94
N ALA A 54 16.27 -25.67 21.28
CA ALA A 54 17.53 -26.06 20.68
C ALA A 54 17.36 -26.41 19.20
N GLU A 55 16.28 -27.13 18.84
CA GLU A 55 15.94 -27.42 17.44
C GLU A 55 15.60 -26.14 16.65
N TRP A 56 14.82 -25.26 17.27
CA TRP A 56 14.47 -23.95 16.73
C TRP A 56 15.71 -23.10 16.52
N ASP A 57 16.56 -22.97 17.55
CA ASP A 57 17.80 -22.22 17.46
C ASP A 57 18.76 -22.87 16.45
N ALA A 58 18.82 -24.20 16.30
CA ALA A 58 19.61 -24.82 15.23
C ALA A 58 19.10 -24.48 13.82
N LYS A 59 17.76 -24.36 13.65
CA LYS A 59 17.12 -24.03 12.38
C LYS A 59 17.13 -22.53 12.08
N VAL A 60 17.10 -21.68 13.11
CA VAL A 60 17.00 -20.21 13.04
C VAL A 60 18.34 -19.51 13.28
N ALA A 61 19.33 -20.14 13.92
CA ALA A 61 20.67 -19.56 14.14
C ALA A 61 21.54 -19.56 12.87
N ARG A 62 21.01 -19.96 11.72
CA ARG A 62 21.57 -19.49 10.45
C ARG A 62 21.24 -18.00 10.37
N PRO A 63 22.26 -17.13 10.32
CA PRO A 63 22.19 -15.80 10.90
C PRO A 63 21.01 -15.00 10.38
N VAL A 64 20.58 -14.03 11.17
CA VAL A 64 19.72 -12.88 10.82
C VAL A 64 20.37 -12.04 9.71
N LEU A 65 20.66 -12.67 8.58
CA LEU A 65 20.73 -12.08 7.27
C LEU A 65 19.31 -12.22 6.78
N ARG A 66 18.66 -11.09 6.47
CA ARG A 66 17.34 -11.09 5.81
C ARG A 66 17.32 -12.23 4.80
N THR A 67 16.35 -13.11 4.91
CA THR A 67 16.23 -14.20 3.94
C THR A 67 16.14 -13.57 2.54
N PRO A 68 16.69 -14.20 1.50
CA PRO A 68 16.58 -13.66 0.13
C PRO A 68 15.13 -13.30 -0.26
N GLY A 69 14.15 -14.03 0.29
CA GLY A 69 12.73 -13.72 0.14
C GLY A 69 12.28 -12.43 0.84
N GLU A 70 12.77 -12.13 2.04
CA GLU A 70 12.50 -10.86 2.73
C GLU A 70 13.13 -9.67 2.02
N VAL A 71 14.36 -9.81 1.50
CA VAL A 71 15.00 -8.76 0.69
C VAL A 71 14.21 -8.50 -0.59
N ALA A 72 13.84 -9.57 -1.32
CA ALA A 72 13.03 -9.44 -2.53
C ALA A 72 11.65 -8.81 -2.26
N ARG A 73 11.02 -9.14 -1.12
CA ARG A 73 9.75 -8.53 -0.68
C ARG A 73 9.94 -7.05 -0.37
N ASP A 74 10.98 -6.68 0.36
CA ASP A 74 11.27 -5.27 0.69
C ASP A 74 11.58 -4.45 -0.56
N GLU A 75 12.35 -5.00 -1.50
CA GLU A 75 12.61 -4.39 -2.81
C GLU A 75 11.33 -4.20 -3.62
N THR A 76 10.46 -5.22 -3.63
CA THR A 76 9.15 -5.14 -4.30
C THR A 76 8.26 -4.08 -3.65
N ILE A 77 8.23 -4.00 -2.31
CA ILE A 77 7.49 -2.97 -1.57
C ILE A 77 8.04 -1.58 -1.88
N ALA A 78 9.36 -1.42 -1.94
CA ALA A 78 10.00 -0.15 -2.27
C ALA A 78 9.65 0.30 -3.70
N GLU A 79 9.68 -0.62 -4.66
CA GLU A 79 9.33 -0.35 -6.06
C GLU A 79 7.84 -0.03 -6.21
N LEU A 80 6.94 -0.81 -5.62
CA LEU A 80 5.50 -0.52 -5.63
C LEU A 80 5.18 0.84 -4.98
N ARG A 81 5.87 1.20 -3.89
CA ARG A 81 5.73 2.53 -3.28
C ARG A 81 6.22 3.64 -4.19
N ARG A 82 7.29 3.41 -4.96
CA ARG A 82 7.80 4.36 -5.96
C ARG A 82 6.77 4.57 -7.07
N GLN A 83 6.26 3.49 -7.66
CA GLN A 83 5.22 3.53 -8.70
C GLN A 83 3.94 4.21 -8.21
N LEU A 84 3.53 3.95 -6.96
CA LEU A 84 2.35 4.60 -6.38
C LEU A 84 2.53 6.12 -6.23
N ARG A 85 3.73 6.58 -5.84
CA ARG A 85 4.02 8.02 -5.78
C ARG A 85 4.03 8.65 -7.17
N GLU A 86 4.63 7.98 -8.14
CA GLU A 86 4.72 8.44 -9.52
C GLU A 86 3.34 8.59 -10.17
N THR A 87 2.52 7.54 -10.09
CA THR A 87 1.14 7.55 -10.62
C THR A 87 0.25 8.59 -9.94
N LYS A 88 0.36 8.76 -8.62
CA LYS A 88 -0.34 9.85 -7.91
C LYS A 88 0.09 11.23 -8.41
N GLY A 89 1.39 11.42 -8.64
CA GLY A 89 1.91 12.67 -9.23
C GLY A 89 1.31 12.96 -10.60
N GLN A 90 1.25 11.95 -11.47
CA GLN A 90 0.64 12.07 -12.80
C GLN A 90 -0.85 12.41 -12.72
N VAL A 91 -1.60 11.79 -11.79
CA VAL A 91 -3.03 12.10 -11.58
C VAL A 91 -3.22 13.56 -11.15
N THR A 92 -2.39 14.06 -10.24
CA THR A 92 -2.44 15.47 -9.82
C THR A 92 -2.11 16.42 -10.97
N GLU A 93 -1.09 16.09 -11.78
CA GLU A 93 -0.71 16.90 -12.93
C GLU A 93 -1.81 16.97 -14.00
N VAL A 94 -2.42 15.82 -14.33
CA VAL A 94 -3.52 15.76 -15.30
C VAL A 94 -4.75 16.52 -14.81
N HIS A 95 -5.10 16.40 -13.52
CA HIS A 95 -6.18 17.20 -12.95
C HIS A 95 -5.88 18.70 -13.01
N GLY A 96 -4.67 19.12 -12.67
CA GLY A 96 -4.27 20.53 -12.76
C GLY A 96 -4.36 21.08 -14.20
N LYS A 97 -3.98 20.28 -15.20
CA LYS A 97 -4.15 20.62 -16.63
C LYS A 97 -5.62 20.73 -17.02
N LEU A 98 -6.46 19.82 -16.54
CA LEU A 98 -7.90 19.84 -16.80
C LEU A 98 -8.57 21.10 -16.21
N ASP A 99 -8.24 21.46 -14.98
CA ASP A 99 -8.76 22.66 -14.31
C ASP A 99 -8.34 23.96 -15.01
N ALA A 100 -7.08 24.01 -15.47
CA ALA A 100 -6.58 25.13 -16.27
C ALA A 100 -7.34 25.25 -17.60
N LEU A 101 -7.56 24.12 -18.30
CA LEU A 101 -8.33 24.10 -19.55
C LEU A 101 -9.79 24.49 -19.34
N ALA A 102 -10.42 24.03 -18.25
CA ALA A 102 -11.80 24.40 -17.91
C ALA A 102 -11.92 25.91 -17.68
N THR A 103 -10.93 26.52 -17.02
CA THR A 103 -10.87 27.97 -16.80
C THR A 103 -10.73 28.74 -18.12
N VAL A 104 -9.81 28.31 -18.99
CA VAL A 104 -9.63 28.93 -20.32
C VAL A 104 -10.90 28.79 -21.18
N ALA A 105 -11.53 27.61 -21.17
CA ALA A 105 -12.77 27.37 -21.91
C ALA A 105 -13.91 28.28 -21.42
N ALA A 106 -14.05 28.45 -20.10
CA ALA A 106 -15.04 29.35 -19.51
C ALA A 106 -14.81 30.82 -19.92
N ASN A 107 -13.56 31.27 -19.90
CA ASN A 107 -13.19 32.63 -20.31
C ASN A 107 -13.50 32.86 -21.80
N LEU A 108 -13.05 31.96 -22.67
CA LEU A 108 -13.31 32.04 -24.11
C LEU A 108 -14.80 31.99 -24.42
N TYR A 109 -15.57 31.17 -23.70
CA TYR A 109 -17.01 31.12 -23.85
C TYR A 109 -17.67 32.46 -23.47
N HIS A 110 -17.24 33.07 -22.37
CA HIS A 110 -17.72 34.38 -21.94
C HIS A 110 -17.39 35.48 -22.97
N GLU A 111 -16.15 35.51 -23.47
CA GLU A 111 -15.72 36.44 -24.52
C GLU A 111 -16.53 36.26 -25.81
N ASN A 112 -16.77 35.01 -26.22
CA ASN A 112 -17.55 34.70 -27.41
C ASN A 112 -18.99 35.24 -27.30
N ILE A 113 -19.62 35.08 -26.14
CA ILE A 113 -20.96 35.63 -25.87
C ILE A 113 -20.92 37.17 -25.93
N ALA A 114 -19.94 37.80 -25.30
CA ALA A 114 -19.81 39.25 -25.29
C ALA A 114 -19.63 39.82 -26.71
N LEU A 115 -18.80 39.17 -27.53
CA LEU A 115 -18.58 39.55 -28.92
C LEU A 115 -19.84 39.36 -29.76
N LYS A 116 -20.55 38.24 -29.62
CA LYS A 116 -21.84 38.02 -30.31
C LYS A 116 -22.87 39.09 -29.96
N LYS A 117 -22.95 39.50 -28.68
CA LYS A 117 -23.82 40.60 -28.25
C LYS A 117 -23.43 41.93 -28.89
N LYS A 118 -22.14 42.29 -28.90
CA LYS A 118 -21.64 43.52 -29.55
C LYS A 118 -21.95 43.54 -31.04
N LEU A 119 -21.72 42.42 -31.74
CA LEU A 119 -22.00 42.30 -33.17
C LEU A 119 -23.50 42.45 -33.46
N GLY A 120 -24.35 41.82 -32.64
CA GLY A 120 -25.81 41.96 -32.73
C GLY A 120 -26.29 43.39 -32.51
N SER A 121 -25.74 44.10 -31.53
CA SER A 121 -26.03 45.53 -31.30
C SER A 121 -25.55 46.42 -32.44
N SER A 122 -24.33 46.20 -32.96
CA SER A 122 -23.79 46.97 -34.10
C SER A 122 -24.60 46.77 -35.37
N ARG A 123 -25.03 45.53 -35.66
CA ARG A 123 -25.89 45.22 -36.82
C ARG A 123 -27.26 45.88 -36.73
N ARG A 124 -27.86 45.96 -35.52
CA ARG A 124 -29.13 46.67 -35.29
C ARG A 124 -29.02 48.18 -35.50
N LEU A 125 -27.89 48.78 -35.12
CA LEU A 125 -27.63 50.21 -35.35
C LEU A 125 -27.45 50.52 -36.84
N ALA A 126 -26.79 49.64 -37.59
CA ALA A 126 -26.61 49.79 -39.04
C ALA A 126 -27.91 49.59 -39.85
N SER A 127 -28.92 48.89 -39.28
CA SER A 127 -30.19 48.60 -39.97
C SER A 127 -31.30 49.62 -39.69
N ILE A 128 -31.04 50.75 -39.02
CA ILE A 128 -32.06 51.79 -38.83
C ILE A 128 -32.28 52.48 -40.18
N PRO A 129 -33.46 52.34 -40.83
CA PRO A 129 -33.75 53.04 -42.06
C PRO A 129 -33.92 54.53 -41.73
N VAL A 130 -33.19 55.39 -42.44
CA VAL A 130 -33.43 56.84 -42.45
C VAL A 130 -34.81 57.06 -43.06
N GLN A 131 -35.81 57.35 -42.21
CA GLN A 131 -37.13 57.77 -42.68
C GLN A 131 -37.06 59.23 -43.14
N LYS A 132 -37.43 59.46 -44.40
CA LYS A 132 -37.76 60.76 -44.98
C LYS A 132 -39.27 60.97 -44.91
#